data_AF-A0A5K0VPE9-F1
#
_entry.id   AF-A0A5K0VPE9-F1
#
_cell.length_a   1.000
_cell.length_b   1.000
_cell.length_c   1.000
_cell.angle_alpha   90.00
_cell.angle_beta   90.00
_cell.angle_gamma   90.00
#
_symmetry.space_group_name_H-M   'P 1'
#
loop_
_entity.id
_entity.type
_entity.pdbx_description
1 polymer ?
#
loop_
_entity_poly.entity_id
_entity_poly.type
_entity_poly.pdbx_seq_one_letter_code
_entity_poly.pdbx_strand_id
1 'polypeptide(L)' 'ARDSVAEGDEQKWWEKNAGPNMVDIHSAQEFLDALRDAGDRLVIVEFYGTWCGSCRALFPK' A
#
# COMPACT_ATOMS: atom_id res chain seq x y z
N ALA A 1 -8.92 17.17 -31.65
CA ALA A 1 -9.75 17.12 -30.45
C ALA A 1 -8.81 16.89 -29.27
N ARG A 2 -8.79 17.79 -28.29
CA ARG A 2 -8.09 17.55 -27.03
C ARG A 2 -9.04 16.68 -26.23
N ASP A 3 -8.79 15.38 -26.17
CA ASP A 3 -9.50 14.50 -25.26
C ASP A 3 -9.04 14.85 -23.84
N SER A 4 -9.90 15.60 -23.16
CA SER A 4 -9.79 15.93 -21.75
C SER A 4 -9.68 14.63 -20.95
N VAL A 5 -8.50 14.35 -20.41
CA VAL A 5 -8.35 13.34 -19.35
C VAL A 5 -9.19 13.85 -18.19
N ALA A 6 -10.32 13.18 -17.94
CA ALA A 6 -11.19 13.47 -16.82
C ALA A 6 -10.39 13.26 -15.53
N GLU A 7 -10.16 14.34 -14.78
CA GLU A 7 -9.78 14.31 -13.38
C GLU A 7 -10.90 13.61 -12.60
N GLY A 8 -10.75 12.31 -12.40
CA GLY A 8 -11.66 11.47 -11.65
C GLY A 8 -10.87 10.49 -10.81
N ASP A 9 -10.46 10.96 -9.62
CA ASP A 9 -10.07 10.18 -8.44
C ASP A 9 -9.49 8.78 -8.72
N GLU A 10 -8.21 8.72 -9.13
CA GLU A 10 -7.47 7.45 -9.18
C GLU A 10 -7.21 6.96 -7.75
N GLN A 11 -8.22 6.34 -7.13
CA GLN A 11 -8.02 5.68 -5.84
C GLN A 11 -6.97 4.58 -6.01
N LYS A 12 -5.82 4.77 -5.35
CA LYS A 12 -4.69 3.85 -5.37
C LYS A 12 -5.14 2.46 -4.96
N TRP A 13 -4.74 1.45 -5.73
CA TRP A 13 -5.25 0.10 -5.55
C TRP A 13 -4.81 -0.53 -4.22
N TRP A 14 -3.66 -0.10 -3.68
CA TRP A 14 -3.12 -0.57 -2.40
C TRP A 14 -3.80 0.06 -1.18
N GLU A 15 -4.61 1.11 -1.35
CA GLU A 15 -5.39 1.73 -0.27
C GLU A 15 -6.81 1.12 -0.16
N LYS A 16 -7.17 0.21 -1.07
CA LYS A 16 -8.52 -0.40 -1.11
C LYS A 16 -8.63 -1.55 -0.11
N ASN A 17 -9.60 -1.50 0.79
CA ASN A 17 -9.87 -2.57 1.76
C ASN A 17 -8.68 -2.97 2.65
N ALA A 18 -7.72 -2.05 2.85
CA ALA A 18 -6.64 -2.25 3.81
C ALA A 18 -7.25 -2.39 5.22
N GLY A 19 -7.05 -3.55 5.85
CA GLY A 19 -7.50 -3.80 7.21
C GLY A 19 -6.80 -2.89 8.22
N PRO A 20 -7.30 -2.78 9.46
CA PRO A 20 -6.71 -1.92 10.48
C PRO A 20 -5.27 -2.30 10.89
N ASN A 21 -4.79 -3.45 10.43
CA ASN A 21 -3.43 -3.96 10.64
C ASN A 21 -2.51 -3.80 9.41
N MET A 22 -2.96 -3.15 8.35
CA MET A 22 -2.11 -2.76 7.21
C MET A 22 -1.72 -1.30 7.38
N VAL A 23 -0.41 -1.05 7.43
CA VAL A 23 0.17 0.28 7.62
C VAL A 23 1.07 0.56 6.43
N ASP A 24 0.80 1.64 5.70
CA ASP A 24 1.67 2.11 4.63
C ASP A 24 2.92 2.78 5.22
N ILE A 25 4.08 2.48 4.67
CA ILE A 25 5.38 2.97 5.15
C ILE A 25 5.98 3.93 4.12
N HIS A 26 6.33 5.14 4.55
CA HIS A 26 6.81 6.22 3.68
C HIS A 26 8.24 6.68 3.98
N SER A 27 8.88 6.11 5.01
CA SER A 27 10.29 6.40 5.32
C SER A 27 10.98 5.21 6.00
N ALA A 28 12.32 5.23 5.96
CA ALA A 28 13.12 4.25 6.69
C ALA A 28 12.90 4.34 8.21
N GLN A 29 12.71 5.56 8.74
CA GLN A 29 12.47 5.76 10.17
C GLN A 29 11.13 5.15 10.59
N GLU A 30 10.06 5.41 9.82
CA GLU A 30 8.73 4.84 10.05
C GLU A 30 8.75 3.31 9.97
N PHE A 31 9.50 2.75 9.02
CA PHE A 31 9.70 1.30 8.95
C PHE A 31 10.31 0.73 10.24
N LEU A 32 11.39 1.36 10.72
CA LEU A 32 12.07 0.93 11.94
C LEU A 32 11.17 1.10 13.17
N ASP A 33 10.39 2.18 13.24
CA ASP A 33 9.46 2.45 14.32
C ASP A 33 8.34 1.40 14.35
N ALA A 34 7.74 1.09 13.20
CA ALA A 34 6.68 0.07 13.10
C ALA A 34 7.18 -1.32 13.54
N LEU A 35 8.41 -1.70 13.16
CA LEU A 35 9.01 -2.96 13.58
C LEU A 35 9.29 -3.01 15.09
N ARG A 36 9.77 -1.91 15.67
CA ARG A 36 9.99 -1.83 17.12
C ARG A 36 8.67 -1.93 17.89
N ASP A 37 7.65 -1.19 17.45
CA ASP A 37 6.36 -1.10 18.13
C ASP A 37 5.52 -2.38 17.96
N ALA A 38 5.90 -3.26 17.02
CA ALA A 38 5.32 -4.60 16.89
C ALA A 38 5.60 -5.49 18.11
N GLY A 39 6.72 -5.29 18.83
CA GLY A 39 7.16 -6.17 19.90
C GLY A 39 7.36 -7.61 19.38
N ASP A 40 6.80 -8.60 20.07
CA ASP A 40 6.90 -10.01 19.69
C ASP A 40 5.84 -10.47 18.66
N ARG A 41 5.05 -9.54 18.11
CA ARG A 41 4.05 -9.88 17.09
C ARG A 41 4.73 -10.26 15.78
N LEU A 42 4.13 -11.23 15.06
CA LEU A 42 4.52 -11.51 13.69
C LEU A 42 4.26 -10.29 12.81
N VAL A 43 5.29 -9.81 12.14
CA VAL A 43 5.19 -8.74 11.13
C VAL A 43 5.38 -9.35 9.76
N ILE A 44 4.48 -9.01 8.83
CA ILE A 44 4.61 -9.32 7.40
C ILE A 44 4.86 -8.00 6.68
N VAL A 45 5.91 -7.94 5.86
CA VAL A 45 6.24 -6.77 5.06
C VAL A 45 5.96 -7.09 3.59
N GLU A 46 5.01 -6.37 3.01
CA GLU A 46 4.65 -6.51 1.59
C GLU A 46 5.39 -5.44 0.77
N PHE A 47 6.40 -5.87 0.00
CA PHE A 47 7.05 -5.01 -0.98
C PHE A 47 6.31 -5.09 -2.31
N TYR A 48 5.74 -3.98 -2.77
CA TYR A 48 5.04 -3.90 -4.06
C TYR A 48 5.52 -2.71 -4.88
N GLY A 49 5.17 -2.72 -6.18
CA GLY A 49 5.35 -1.59 -7.07
C GLY A 49 4.01 -1.01 -7.50
N THR A 50 3.94 0.30 -7.70
CA THR A 50 2.70 1.01 -8.07
C THR A 50 2.03 0.42 -9.31
N TRP A 51 2.82 -0.04 -10.29
CA TRP A 51 2.36 -0.62 -11.55
C TRP A 51 2.60 -2.14 -11.63
N CYS A 52 2.75 -2.80 -10.48
CA CYS A 52 2.93 -4.24 -10.40
C CYS A 52 1.59 -4.96 -10.61
N GLY A 53 1.36 -5.48 -11.82
CA GLY A 53 0.15 -6.23 -12.16
C GLY A 53 -0.07 -7.47 -11.28
N SER A 54 1.00 -8.22 -11.00
CA SER A 54 0.94 -9.40 -10.12
C SER A 54 0.60 -9.04 -8.68
N CYS A 55 1.17 -7.96 -8.14
CA CYS A 55 0.90 -7.49 -6.79
C CYS A 55 -0.57 -7.06 -6.66
N ARG A 56 -1.06 -6.26 -7.61
CA ARG A 56 -2.47 -5.84 -7.66
C ARG A 56 -3.44 -7.03 -7.77
N ALA A 57 -3.04 -8.12 -8.42
CA ALA A 57 -3.87 -9.31 -8.55
C ALA A 57 -3.93 -10.16 -7.26
N LEU A 58 -2.86 -10.10 -6.44
CA LEU A 58 -2.78 -10.77 -5.14
C LEU A 58 -3.40 -9.94 -4.01
N PHE A 59 -3.50 -8.62 -4.18
CA PHE A 59 -4.06 -7.74 -3.17
C PHE A 59 -5.53 -8.07 -2.89
N PRO A 60 -5.97 -8.04 -1.61
CA PRO A 60 -7.36 -8.28 -1.25
C PRO A 60 -8.33 -7.38 -2.02
N LYS A 61 -9.47 -7.94 -2.45
CA LYS A 61 -10.51 -7.22 -3.20
C LYS A 61 -11.64 -6.71 -2.34
#